data_AF-A0A8G1H614-F1
#
_entry.id   AF-A0A8G1H614-F1
#
_cell.length_a   1.000
_cell.length_b   1.000
_cell.length_c   1.000
_cell.angle_alpha   90.00
_cell.angle_beta   90.00
_cell.angle_gamma   90.00
#
_symmetry.space_group_name_H-M   'P 1'
#
loop_
_entity.id
_entity.type
_entity.pdbx_description
1 polymer ?
#
loop_
_entity_poly.entity_id
_entity_poly.type
_entity_poly.pdbx_seq_one_letter_code
_entity_poly.pdbx_strand_id
1 'polypeptide(L)'
;MSSIELLITNVTLFVLAAFVGYEIITRIPTNLHTPLMSGANAITGVILIGAVVVAGSQSGTIAAVIGFIAVVMATTNVVGGYLVTHFMLEDFRKGGEN
;
A
#
# COMPACT_ATOMS: atom_id res chain seq x y z
N MET A 1 19.61 18.71 -11.02
CA MET A 1 18.25 18.42 -11.50
C MET A 1 17.41 19.65 -11.25
N SER A 2 16.80 20.25 -12.26
CA SER A 2 15.86 21.37 -12.08
C SER A 2 14.52 20.90 -11.49
N SER A 3 13.74 21.79 -10.87
CA SER A 3 12.40 21.44 -10.33
C SER A 3 11.45 20.92 -11.42
N ILE A 4 11.61 21.43 -12.64
CA ILE A 4 10.86 20.99 -13.82
C ILE A 4 11.27 19.57 -14.20
N GLU A 5 12.58 19.26 -14.23
CA GLU A 5 13.06 17.90 -14.47
C GLU A 5 12.55 16.89 -13.42
N LEU A 6 12.50 17.27 -12.14
CA LEU A 6 11.96 16.40 -11.08
C LEU A 6 10.46 16.12 -11.28
N LEU A 7 9.69 17.15 -11.64
CA LEU A 7 8.26 17.01 -11.92
C LEU A 7 8.03 16.07 -13.12
N ILE A 8 8.73 16.30 -14.22
CA ILE A 8 8.65 15.46 -15.42
C ILE A 8 8.99 14.01 -15.05
N THR A 9 10.08 13.79 -14.31
CA THR A 9 10.51 12.46 -13.88
C THR A 9 9.45 11.77 -13.03
N ASN A 10 8.91 12.44 -12.01
CA ASN A 10 7.89 11.86 -11.12
C ASN A 10 6.59 11.53 -11.86
N VAL A 11 6.16 12.40 -12.78
CA VAL A 11 4.97 12.14 -13.62
C VAL A 11 5.21 10.96 -14.55
N THR A 12 6.38 10.88 -15.18
CA THR A 12 6.75 9.73 -16.02
C THR A 12 6.72 8.44 -15.20
N LEU A 13 7.33 8.42 -14.01
CA LEU A 13 7.30 7.26 -13.12
C LEU A 13 5.88 6.88 -12.70
N PHE A 14 5.04 7.87 -12.36
CA PHE A 14 3.64 7.64 -11.99
C PHE A 14 2.85 6.99 -13.13
N VAL A 15 2.97 7.52 -14.34
CA VAL A 15 2.26 6.98 -15.52
C VAL A 15 2.75 5.58 -15.85
N LEU A 16 4.07 5.34 -15.87
CA LEU A 16 4.62 4.00 -16.13
C LEU A 16 4.21 2.99 -15.06
N ALA A 17 4.23 3.35 -13.78
CA ALA A 17 3.79 2.50 -12.69
C ALA A 17 2.29 2.15 -12.81
N ALA A 18 1.45 3.10 -13.23
CA ALA A 18 0.03 2.84 -13.47
C ALA A 18 -0.19 1.84 -14.63
N PHE A 19 0.53 1.98 -15.74
CA PHE A 19 0.49 1.02 -16.85
C PHE A 19 0.94 -0.38 -16.42
N VAL A 20 2.04 -0.46 -15.66
CA VAL A 20 2.53 -1.74 -15.12
C VAL A 20 1.50 -2.38 -14.19
N GLY A 21 0.86 -1.59 -13.31
CA GLY A 21 -0.20 -2.08 -12.43
C GLY A 21 -1.39 -2.65 -13.21
N TYR A 22 -1.84 -1.95 -14.26
CA TYR A 22 -2.92 -2.42 -15.14
C TYR A 22 -2.57 -3.74 -15.85
N GLU A 23 -1.38 -3.81 -16.44
CA GLU A 23 -0.92 -5.00 -17.18
C GLU A 23 -0.77 -6.22 -16.26
N ILE A 24 -0.35 -6.01 -15.00
CA ILE A 24 -0.28 -7.08 -14.01
C ILE A 24 -1.68 -7.56 -13.62
N ILE A 25 -2.59 -6.64 -13.27
CA ILE A 25 -3.92 -7.01 -12.74
C ILE A 25 -4.76 -7.76 -13.79
N THR A 26 -4.67 -7.37 -15.06
CA THR A 26 -5.44 -7.99 -16.15
C THR A 26 -5.07 -9.45 -16.44
N ARG A 27 -3.90 -9.91 -15.96
CA ARG A 27 -3.40 -11.28 -16.20
C ARG A 27 -3.63 -12.24 -15.04
N ILE A 28 -4.36 -11.83 -14.00
CA ILE A 28 -4.57 -12.62 -12.78
C ILE A 28 -5.79 -13.54 -12.98
N PRO A 29 -5.70 -14.83 -12.61
CA PRO A 29 -6.83 -15.75 -12.72
C PRO A 29 -7.96 -15.37 -11.75
N THR A 30 -9.20 -15.71 -12.10
CA THR A 30 -10.39 -15.22 -11.40
C THR A 30 -10.51 -15.68 -9.95
N ASN A 31 -9.94 -16.85 -9.65
CA ASN A 31 -9.86 -17.41 -8.30
C ASN A 31 -8.97 -16.61 -7.34
N LEU A 32 -8.12 -15.71 -7.85
CA LEU A 32 -7.23 -14.87 -7.06
C LEU A 32 -7.72 -13.41 -6.90
N HIS A 33 -8.86 -13.01 -7.48
CA HIS A 33 -9.33 -11.62 -7.32
C HIS A 33 -9.58 -11.21 -5.87
N THR A 34 -10.12 -12.10 -5.03
CA THR A 34 -10.40 -11.81 -3.62
C THR A 34 -9.10 -11.73 -2.78
N PRO A 35 -8.17 -12.71 -2.86
CA PRO A 35 -6.84 -12.56 -2.25
C PRO A 35 -6.08 -11.33 -2.76
N LEU A 36 -6.15 -11.04 -4.07
CA LEU A 36 -5.52 -9.88 -4.68
C LEU A 36 -6.08 -8.57 -4.12
N MET A 37 -7.40 -8.45 -4.00
CA MET A 37 -8.06 -7.27 -3.45
C MET A 37 -7.60 -7.01 -2.00
N SER A 38 -7.47 -8.06 -1.19
CA SER A 38 -6.92 -7.96 0.17
C SER A 38 -5.44 -7.54 0.16
N GLY A 39 -4.64 -8.15 -0.71
CA GLY A 39 -3.21 -7.83 -0.88
C GLY A 39 -2.98 -6.39 -1.33
N ALA A 40 -3.79 -5.88 -2.26
CA ALA A 40 -3.73 -4.49 -2.69
C ALA A 40 -4.03 -3.52 -1.53
N ASN A 41 -4.95 -3.86 -0.65
CA ASN A 41 -5.22 -3.10 0.57
C ASN A 41 -4.08 -3.18 1.60
N ALA A 42 -3.27 -4.24 1.61
CA ALA A 42 -2.05 -4.29 2.44
C ALA A 42 -0.95 -3.36 1.89
N ILE A 43 -0.83 -3.24 0.57
CA ILE A 43 0.17 -2.41 -0.11
C ILE A 43 -0.09 -0.92 0.11
N THR A 44 -1.36 -0.49 0.17
CA THR A 44 -1.69 0.92 0.49
C THR A 44 -1.20 1.36 1.86
N GLY A 45 -0.83 0.41 2.73
CA GLY A 45 -0.14 0.65 3.98
C GLY A 45 1.19 1.42 3.88
N VAL A 46 1.73 1.65 2.68
CA VAL A 46 2.83 2.61 2.41
C VAL A 46 2.57 4.00 3.01
N ILE A 47 1.30 4.38 3.25
CA ILE A 47 0.92 5.60 3.98
C ILE A 47 1.61 5.73 5.35
N LEU A 48 2.05 4.62 5.96
CA LEU A 48 2.81 4.62 7.22
C LEU A 48 4.07 5.48 7.13
N ILE A 49 4.74 5.50 5.97
CA ILE A 49 5.94 6.33 5.74
C ILE A 49 5.59 7.81 5.94
N GLY A 50 4.50 8.27 5.31
CA GLY A 50 4.01 9.64 5.46
C GLY A 50 3.58 9.96 6.90
N ALA A 51 2.89 9.02 7.55
CA ALA A 51 2.45 9.18 8.94
C ALA A 51 3.62 9.38 9.91
N VAL A 52 4.71 8.60 9.76
CA VAL A 52 5.92 8.72 10.58
C VAL A 52 6.62 10.07 10.32
N VAL A 53 6.70 10.51 9.07
CA VAL A 53 7.27 11.83 8.72
C VAL A 53 6.48 12.97 9.40
N VAL A 54 5.15 12.91 9.36
CA VAL A 54 4.29 13.92 10.01
C VAL A 54 4.45 13.86 11.53
N ALA A 55 4.45 12.68 12.13
CA ALA A 55 4.65 12.52 13.57
C ALA A 55 6.01 13.08 14.05
N GLY A 56 7.04 12.99 13.21
CA GLY A 56 8.38 13.53 13.47
C GLY A 56 8.59 15.00 13.12
N SER A 57 7.59 15.69 12.54
CA SER A 57 7.75 17.03 11.95
C SER A 57 7.92 18.20 12.95
N GLN A 58 7.93 17.93 14.26
CA GLN A 58 8.05 18.93 15.35
C GLN A 58 7.14 20.17 15.20
N SER A 59 6.02 20.05 14.49
CA SER A 59 5.14 21.17 14.10
C SER A 59 4.12 21.54 15.18
N GLY A 60 4.40 21.21 16.45
CA GLY A 60 3.54 21.50 17.61
C GLY A 60 2.64 20.34 18.06
N THR A 61 1.95 20.53 19.18
CA THR A 61 1.17 19.49 19.89
C THR A 61 0.05 18.89 19.04
N ILE A 62 -0.65 19.71 18.25
CA ILE A 62 -1.73 19.24 17.37
C ILE A 62 -1.17 18.30 16.28
N ALA A 63 -0.06 18.68 15.64
CA ALA A 63 0.60 17.85 14.65
C ALA A 63 1.12 16.53 15.24
N ALA A 64 1.63 16.55 16.47
CA ALA A 64 2.06 15.35 17.18
C ALA A 64 0.89 14.37 17.45
N VAL A 65 -0.26 14.88 17.91
CA VAL A 65 -1.46 14.06 18.16
C VAL A 65 -2.01 13.47 16.86
N ILE A 66 -2.13 14.27 15.80
CA ILE A 66 -2.60 13.80 14.49
C ILE A 66 -1.61 12.79 13.90
N GLY A 67 -0.31 13.06 13.98
CA GLY A 67 0.74 12.14 13.54
C GLY A 67 0.70 10.81 14.27
N PHE A 68 0.51 10.83 15.59
CA PHE A 68 0.34 9.60 16.38
C PHE A 68 -0.88 8.78 15.92
N ILE A 69 -2.05 9.42 15.76
CA ILE A 69 -3.25 8.73 15.26
C ILE A 69 -3.03 8.18 13.86
N ALA A 70 -2.39 8.95 12.97
CA ALA A 70 -2.06 8.53 11.62
C ALA A 70 -1.15 7.28 11.61
N VAL A 71 -0.16 7.22 12.50
CA VAL A 71 0.72 6.05 12.63
C VAL A 71 -0.05 4.82 13.11
N VAL A 72 -0.93 4.96 14.11
CA VAL A 72 -1.76 3.85 14.60
C VAL A 72 -2.68 3.32 13.50
N MET A 73 -3.38 4.21 12.79
CA MET A 73 -4.26 3.86 11.68
C MET A 73 -3.51 3.18 10.54
N ALA A 74 -2.38 3.75 10.12
CA ALA A 74 -1.54 3.18 9.06
C ALA A 74 -0.97 1.81 9.44
N THR A 75 -0.52 1.65 10.69
CA THR A 75 -0.02 0.36 11.20
C THR A 75 -1.13 -0.69 11.21
N THR A 76 -2.34 -0.31 11.63
CA THR A 76 -3.50 -1.22 11.64
C THR A 76 -3.86 -1.68 10.22
N ASN A 77 -3.83 -0.77 9.25
CA ASN A 77 -4.08 -1.07 7.84
C ASN A 77 -3.03 -2.03 7.26
N VAL A 78 -1.73 -1.78 7.49
CA VAL A 78 -0.64 -2.67 7.07
C VAL A 78 -0.81 -4.05 7.70
N VAL A 79 -0.83 -4.13 9.03
CA VAL A 79 -0.83 -5.42 9.75
C VAL A 79 -2.09 -6.22 9.43
N GLY A 80 -3.27 -5.58 9.49
CA GLY A 80 -4.53 -6.23 9.15
C GLY A 80 -4.58 -6.70 7.70
N GLY A 81 -4.12 -5.87 6.76
CA GLY A 81 -4.08 -6.21 5.35
C GLY A 81 -3.20 -7.43 5.06
N TYR A 82 -1.98 -7.47 5.60
CA TYR A 82 -1.07 -8.61 5.41
C TYR A 82 -1.57 -9.88 6.08
N LEU A 83 -2.17 -9.78 7.27
CA LEU A 83 -2.69 -10.92 8.02
C LEU A 83 -3.90 -11.57 7.33
N VAL A 84 -4.86 -10.77 6.85
CA VAL A 84 -6.01 -11.28 6.09
C VAL A 84 -5.55 -11.91 4.77
N THR A 85 -4.63 -11.26 4.05
CA THR A 85 -4.08 -11.80 2.80
C THR A 85 -3.38 -13.13 3.03
N HIS A 86 -2.63 -13.27 4.12
CA HIS A 86 -1.93 -14.51 4.48
C HIS A 86 -2.91 -15.68 4.64
N PHE A 87 -3.98 -15.51 5.40
CA PHE A 87 -4.99 -16.56 5.58
C PHE A 87 -5.72 -16.90 4.27
N MET A 88 -6.07 -15.90 3.47
CA MET A 88 -6.70 -16.13 2.16
C MET A 88 -5.81 -16.96 1.22
N LEU A 89 -4.50 -16.70 1.19
CA LEU A 89 -3.54 -17.45 0.37
C LEU A 89 -3.24 -18.84 0.95
N GLU A 90 -3.27 -18.98 2.27
CA GLU A 90 -3.13 -20.28 2.93
C GLU A 90 -4.28 -21.23 2.58
N ASP A 91 -5.52 -20.73 2.64
CA ASP A 91 -6.72 -21.48 2.26
C ASP A 91 -6.74 -21.83 0.77
N PHE A 92 -6.29 -20.89 -0.08
CA PHE A 92 -6.13 -21.14 -1.53
C PHE A 92 -5.14 -22.30 -1.80
N ARG A 93 -4.01 -22.34 -1.09
CA ARG A 93 -3.00 -23.39 -1.28
C ARG A 93 -3.51 -24.77 -0.83
N LYS A 94 -4.27 -24.84 0.26
CA LYS A 94 -4.88 -26.07 0.77
C LYS A 94 -5.99 -26.60 -0.16
N GLY A 95 -6.75 -25.71 -0.80
CA GLY A 95 -7.79 -26.08 -1.76
C GLY A 95 -7.28 -26.69 -3.07
N GLY A 96 -5.98 -26.53 -3.38
CA GLY A 96 -5.31 -27.15 -4.54
C GLY A 96 -4.57 -28.46 -4.23
N GLU A 97 -4.58 -28.92 -2.96
CA GLU A 97 -3.88 -30.11 -2.48
C GLU A 97 -4.83 -31.31 -2.26
N ASN A 98 -5.78 -31.50 -3.18
CA ASN A 98 -6.59 -32.72 -3.30
C ASN A 98 -6.43 -33.36 -4.67
#